data_AF-A0AAN7UJ44-F1
#
_entry.id   AF-A0AAN7UJ44-F1
#
_cell.length_a   1.000
_cell.length_b   1.000
_cell.length_c   1.000
_cell.angle_alpha   90.00
_cell.angle_beta   90.00
_cell.angle_gamma   90.00
#
_symmetry.space_group_name_H-M   'P 1'
#
loop_
_entity.id
_entity.type
_entity.pdbx_description
1 polymer ?
#
loop_
_entity_poly.entity_id
_entity_poly.type
_entity_poly.pdbx_seq_one_letter_code
_entity_poly.pdbx_strand_id
1 'polypeptide(L)'
;MPQTVYRRPWPTWLLAALSLPLSIAWVVLIIVEGASGAALIVGAIDILVLIVFTLLDPEVTIASRKIMPDGTVVNVRRPIVGFKRLESPLGVTGGYEVRIDGYRYEPAYIRL
;
A
#
# COMPACT_ATOMS: atom_id res chain seq x y z
N MET A 1 11.11 19.08 -7.94
CA MET A 1 9.79 18.54 -7.61
C MET A 1 9.78 18.35 -6.09
N PRO A 2 8.70 18.70 -5.39
CA PRO A 2 8.60 18.59 -3.93
C PRO A 2 8.20 17.18 -3.43
N GLN A 3 9.07 16.41 -2.77
CA GLN A 3 8.83 15.01 -2.42
C GLN A 3 7.66 14.90 -1.43
N THR A 4 6.70 14.00 -1.63
CA THR A 4 5.68 13.71 -0.63
C THR A 4 5.92 12.33 0.00
N VAL A 5 5.34 12.06 1.17
CA VAL A 5 5.18 10.72 1.76
C VAL A 5 3.70 10.49 2.02
N TYR A 6 3.28 9.28 1.72
CA TYR A 6 1.91 8.85 1.89
C TYR A 6 1.74 8.16 3.24
N ARG A 7 0.89 8.72 4.11
CA ARG A 7 0.56 8.08 5.39
C ARG A 7 -0.56 7.08 5.21
N ARG A 8 -0.44 5.94 5.88
CA ARG A 8 -1.47 4.90 5.91
C ARG A 8 -2.76 5.50 6.54
N PRO A 9 -3.96 5.29 5.95
CA PRO A 9 -5.20 5.83 6.51
C PRO A 9 -5.61 5.18 7.82
N TRP A 10 -5.08 3.99 8.10
CA TRP A 10 -5.42 3.16 9.24
C TRP A 10 -4.15 2.66 9.93
N PRO A 11 -4.24 2.29 11.21
CA PRO A 11 -3.11 1.69 11.92
C PRO A 11 -2.88 0.25 11.45
N THR A 12 -1.63 -0.20 11.38
CA THR A 12 -1.24 -1.51 10.84
C THR A 12 -1.95 -2.69 11.51
N TRP A 13 -2.28 -2.58 12.79
CA TRP A 13 -3.00 -3.62 13.53
C TRP A 13 -4.46 -3.80 13.10
N LEU A 14 -5.07 -2.83 12.40
CA LEU A 14 -6.47 -2.92 11.96
C LEU A 14 -6.69 -4.08 10.98
N LEU A 15 -5.74 -4.30 10.07
CA LEU A 15 -5.79 -5.42 9.13
C LEU A 15 -5.78 -6.75 9.87
N ALA A 16 -4.89 -6.89 10.86
CA ALA A 16 -4.83 -8.09 11.69
C ALA A 16 -6.12 -8.28 12.50
N ALA A 17 -6.67 -7.21 13.07
CA ALA A 17 -7.92 -7.28 13.85
C ALA A 17 -9.14 -7.73 13.02
N LEU A 18 -9.15 -7.43 11.71
CA LEU A 18 -10.25 -7.83 10.80
C LEU A 18 -10.02 -9.20 10.16
N SER A 19 -8.81 -9.45 9.64
CA SER A 19 -8.53 -10.69 8.89
C SER A 19 -8.33 -11.88 9.81
N LEU A 20 -7.67 -11.74 10.96
CA LEU A 20 -7.40 -12.85 11.88
C LEU A 20 -8.68 -13.60 12.34
N PRO A 21 -9.75 -12.93 12.80
CA PRO A 21 -10.98 -13.65 13.16
C PRO A 21 -11.67 -14.28 11.95
N LEU A 22 -11.62 -13.66 10.76
CA LEU A 22 -12.17 -14.23 9.53
C LEU A 22 -11.39 -15.48 9.10
N SER A 23 -10.06 -15.44 9.13
CA SER A 23 -9.22 -16.60 8.81
C SER A 23 -9.46 -17.75 9.80
N ILE A 24 -9.59 -17.46 11.10
CA ILE A 24 -9.92 -18.48 12.11
C ILE A 24 -11.30 -19.10 11.82
N ALA A 25 -12.32 -18.26 11.59
CA ALA A 25 -13.66 -18.74 11.27
C ALA A 25 -13.67 -19.60 10.00
N TRP A 26 -12.90 -19.20 8.98
CA TRP A 26 -12.77 -19.94 7.73
C TRP A 26 -12.15 -21.32 7.96
N VAL A 27 -11.04 -21.40 8.69
CA VAL A 27 -10.38 -22.66 9.02
C VAL A 27 -11.30 -23.57 9.85
N VAL A 28 -12.00 -23.03 10.84
CA VAL A 28 -12.96 -23.79 11.66
C VAL A 28 -14.08 -24.36 10.79
N LEU A 29 -14.65 -23.57 9.88
CA LEU A 29 -15.70 -24.05 8.97
C LEU A 29 -15.19 -25.16 8.06
N ILE A 30 -13.98 -25.04 7.52
CA ILE A 30 -13.37 -26.09 6.70
C ILE A 30 -13.19 -27.39 7.52
N ILE A 31 -12.78 -27.29 8.78
CA ILE A 31 -12.56 -28.47 9.63
C ILE A 31 -13.89 -29.16 10.00
N VAL A 32 -14.92 -28.37 10.34
CA VAL A 32 -16.19 -28.89 10.85
C VAL A 32 -17.12 -29.34 9.73
N GLU A 33 -17.20 -28.57 8.63
CA GLU A 33 -18.19 -28.75 7.57
C GLU A 33 -17.57 -29.08 6.20
N GLY A 34 -16.24 -29.00 6.07
CA GLY A 34 -15.56 -29.12 4.78
C GLY A 34 -15.72 -27.87 3.91
N ALA A 35 -15.66 -28.05 2.59
CA ALA A 35 -15.84 -26.97 1.62
C ALA A 35 -17.32 -26.58 1.45
N SER A 36 -17.97 -26.19 2.56
CA SER A 36 -19.37 -25.75 2.55
C SER A 36 -19.51 -24.36 1.91
N GLY A 37 -20.73 -24.01 1.49
CA GLY A 37 -21.02 -22.68 0.93
C GLY A 37 -20.66 -21.56 1.92
N ALA A 38 -20.84 -21.80 3.23
CA ALA A 38 -20.44 -20.87 4.27
C ALA A 38 -18.92 -20.68 4.32
N ALA A 39 -18.15 -21.77 4.25
CA ALA A 39 -16.68 -21.70 4.20
C ALA A 39 -16.20 -20.91 2.97
N LEU A 40 -16.80 -21.12 1.80
CA LEU A 40 -16.47 -20.37 0.59
C LEU A 40 -16.77 -18.86 0.72
N ILE A 41 -17.93 -18.50 1.28
CA ILE A 41 -18.32 -17.10 1.49
C ILE A 41 -17.35 -16.41 2.46
N VAL A 42 -17.07 -17.04 3.61
CA VAL A 42 -16.18 -16.46 4.63
C VAL A 42 -14.77 -16.30 4.07
N GLY A 43 -14.23 -17.31 3.38
CA GLY A 43 -12.93 -17.22 2.72
C GLY A 43 -12.88 -16.14 1.65
N ALA A 44 -13.93 -16.00 0.82
CA ALA A 44 -14.01 -14.96 -0.18
C ALA A 44 -14.02 -13.55 0.43
N ILE A 45 -14.73 -13.36 1.56
CA ILE A 45 -14.74 -12.09 2.30
C ILE A 45 -13.35 -11.78 2.86
N ASP A 46 -12.67 -12.76 3.47
CA ASP A 46 -11.32 -12.57 4.01
C ASP A 46 -10.32 -12.16 2.92
N ILE A 47 -10.34 -12.88 1.78
CA ILE A 47 -9.51 -12.54 0.61
C ILE A 47 -9.82 -11.13 0.10
N LEU A 48 -11.11 -10.75 0.02
CA LEU A 48 -11.50 -9.41 -0.42
C LEU A 48 -10.96 -8.32 0.53
N VAL A 49 -11.05 -8.54 1.84
CA VAL A 49 -10.49 -7.64 2.85
C VAL A 49 -8.98 -7.49 2.64
N LEU A 50 -8.25 -8.59 2.50
CA LEU A 50 -6.81 -8.57 2.25
C LEU A 50 -6.45 -7.79 0.98
N ILE A 51 -7.18 -8.02 -0.12
CA ILE A 51 -6.96 -7.32 -1.40
C ILE A 51 -7.19 -5.81 -1.22
N VAL A 52 -8.31 -5.40 -0.62
CA VAL A 52 -8.63 -3.97 -0.43
C VAL A 52 -7.56 -3.28 0.41
N PHE A 53 -7.14 -3.88 1.52
CA PHE A 53 -6.10 -3.32 2.37
C PHE A 53 -4.74 -3.26 1.68
N THR A 54 -4.41 -4.26 0.85
CA THR A 54 -3.16 -4.29 0.06
C THR A 54 -3.14 -3.22 -1.02
N LEU A 55 -4.25 -3.01 -1.74
CA LEU A 55 -4.36 -2.00 -2.80
C LEU A 55 -4.27 -0.57 -2.26
N LEU A 56 -4.78 -0.36 -1.05
CA LEU A 56 -4.75 0.92 -0.37
C LEU A 56 -3.46 1.12 0.46
N ASP A 57 -2.58 0.12 0.55
CA ASP A 57 -1.36 0.17 1.34
C ASP A 57 -0.32 1.08 0.65
N PRO A 58 0.18 2.13 1.31
CA PRO A 58 1.24 2.97 0.73
C PRO A 58 2.56 2.26 0.45
N GLU A 59 2.81 1.12 1.11
CA GLU A 59 4.03 0.33 0.89
C GLU A 59 3.96 -0.48 -0.41
N VAL A 60 2.75 -0.79 -0.87
CA VAL A 60 2.53 -1.48 -2.13
C VAL A 60 2.55 -0.45 -3.25
N THR A 61 3.69 -0.36 -3.92
CA THR A 61 3.98 0.69 -4.90
C THR A 61 4.24 0.17 -6.31
N ILE A 62 3.85 0.97 -7.29
CA ILE A 62 4.20 0.80 -8.70
C ILE A 62 5.49 1.59 -8.95
N ALA A 63 6.52 0.91 -9.44
CA ALA A 63 7.77 1.54 -9.85
C ALA A 63 7.74 1.95 -11.33
N SER A 64 8.19 3.15 -11.64
CA SER A 64 8.27 3.72 -12.99
C SER A 64 9.59 4.47 -13.17
N ARG A 65 10.08 4.61 -14.41
CA ARG A 65 11.27 5.40 -14.72
C ARG A 65 10.85 6.77 -15.25
N LYS A 66 11.48 7.83 -14.75
CA LYS A 66 11.27 9.19 -15.24
C LYS A 66 12.59 9.85 -15.59
N ILE A 67 12.64 10.44 -16.78
CA ILE A 67 13.76 11.28 -17.22
C ILE A 67 13.47 12.70 -16.77
N MET A 68 14.41 13.30 -16.04
CA MET A 68 14.35 14.68 -15.58
C MET A 68 14.81 15.65 -16.68
N PRO A 69 14.50 16.95 -16.58
CA PRO A 69 14.91 17.96 -17.58
C PRO A 69 16.43 18.09 -17.75
N ASP A 70 17.20 17.67 -16.75
CA ASP A 70 18.67 17.63 -16.73
C ASP A 70 19.23 16.34 -17.39
N GLY A 71 18.38 15.48 -17.95
CA GLY A 71 18.76 14.22 -18.57
C GLY A 71 18.96 13.06 -17.59
N THR A 72 18.81 13.28 -16.28
CA THR A 72 18.98 12.22 -15.28
C THR A 72 17.78 11.26 -15.27
N VAL A 73 18.05 9.96 -15.18
CA VAL A 73 17.01 8.94 -15.06
C VAL A 73 16.79 8.61 -13.59
N VAL A 74 15.55 8.73 -13.13
CA VAL A 74 15.18 8.50 -11.74
C VAL A 74 14.09 7.44 -11.67
N ASN A 75 14.27 6.45 -10.80
CA ASN A 75 13.22 5.49 -10.47
C ASN A 75 12.22 6.12 -9.49
N VAL A 76 10.94 6.01 -9.80
CA VAL A 76 9.82 6.61 -9.09
C VAL A 76 8.85 5.54 -8.62
N ARG A 77 8.60 5.48 -7.32
CA ARG A 77 7.56 4.64 -6.70
C ARG A 77 6.28 5.47 -6.52
N ARG A 78 5.11 4.85 -6.63
CA ARG A 78 3.81 5.48 -6.32
C ARG A 78 2.89 4.44 -5.69
N PRO A 79 2.10 4.79 -4.66
CA PRO A 79 1.08 3.87 -4.15
C PRO A 79 0.06 3.54 -5.26
N ILE A 80 -0.50 2.33 -5.24
CA ILE A 80 -1.52 1.91 -6.23
C ILE A 80 -2.74 2.84 -6.17
N VAL A 81 -3.21 3.11 -4.95
CA VAL A 81 -4.29 4.07 -4.69
C VAL A 81 -3.82 5.09 -3.65
N GLY A 82 -3.94 6.37 -3.97
CA GLY A 82 -3.59 7.47 -3.07
C GLY A 82 -4.69 8.52 -2.98
N PHE A 83 -5.13 8.82 -1.75
CA PHE A 83 -5.93 9.99 -1.37
C PHE A 83 -5.04 11.19 -1.03
N LYS A 84 -5.29 12.32 -1.68
CA LYS A 84 -4.55 13.59 -1.50
C LYS A 84 -4.41 14.06 -0.03
N ARG A 85 -5.42 13.79 0.80
CA ARG A 85 -5.45 14.20 2.21
C ARG A 85 -4.39 13.53 3.11
N LEU A 86 -3.80 12.41 2.67
CA LEU A 86 -2.80 11.67 3.45
C LEU A 86 -1.38 11.88 2.91
N GLU A 87 -1.22 12.78 1.95
CA GLU A 87 0.09 13.22 1.50
C GLU A 87 0.67 14.22 2.49
N SER A 88 1.93 14.01 2.85
CA SER A 88 2.71 14.96 3.63
C SER A 88 3.97 15.33 2.85
N PRO A 89 4.33 16.62 2.73
CA PRO A 89 5.59 17.01 2.09
C PRO A 89 6.77 16.52 2.93
N LEU A 90 7.82 16.04 2.27
CA LEU A 90 9.07 15.62 2.87
C LEU A 90 10.14 16.69 2.60
N GLY A 91 10.75 17.21 3.67
CA GLY A 91 11.73 18.31 3.62
C GLY A 91 11.14 19.71 3.83
N VAL A 92 11.97 20.66 4.31
CA VAL A 92 11.58 22.04 4.68
C VAL A 92 11.01 22.84 3.49
N THR A 93 11.43 22.49 2.27
CA THR A 93 10.98 23.09 1.01
C THR A 93 10.30 22.08 0.08
N GLY A 94 10.05 20.86 0.56
CA GLY A 94 9.76 19.70 -0.29
C GLY A 94 10.97 19.18 -1.07
N GLY A 95 12.18 19.71 -0.88
CA GLY A 95 13.36 19.31 -1.66
C GLY A 95 13.71 17.82 -1.58
N TYR A 96 14.29 17.28 -2.66
CA TYR A 96 14.68 15.87 -2.81
C TYR A 96 15.75 15.42 -1.81
N GLU A 97 15.59 14.24 -1.20
CA GLU A 97 16.71 13.51 -0.60
C GLU A 97 17.10 12.30 -1.47
N VAL A 98 18.35 12.30 -1.94
CA VAL A 98 18.96 11.18 -2.66
C VAL A 98 19.87 10.44 -1.67
N ARG A 99 19.74 9.11 -1.53
CA ARG A 99 20.72 8.32 -0.77
C ARG A 99 22.03 8.23 -1.56
N ILE A 100 23.12 8.00 -0.82
CA ILE A 100 24.50 7.87 -1.33
C ILE A 100 24.65 6.67 -2.29
N ASP A 101 23.78 5.67 -2.19
CA ASP A 101 23.74 4.47 -3.06
C ASP A 101 23.06 4.72 -4.42
N GLY A 102 22.70 5.96 -4.74
CA GLY A 102 22.06 6.34 -6.00
C GLY A 102 20.55 6.06 -6.04
N TYR A 103 19.99 5.50 -4.97
CA TYR A 103 18.55 5.36 -4.81
C TYR A 103 17.98 6.62 -4.15
N ARG A 104 16.88 7.17 -4.65
CA ARG A 104 16.19 8.25 -3.91
C ARG A 104 15.42 7.63 -2.75
N TYR A 105 15.41 8.28 -1.58
CA TYR A 105 14.33 8.03 -0.64
C TYR A 105 13.04 8.23 -1.43
N GLU A 106 12.11 7.31 -1.26
CA GLU A 106 11.06 6.98 -2.20
C GLU A 106 10.26 8.22 -2.63
N PRO A 107 9.99 8.43 -3.92
CA PRO A 107 9.24 9.61 -4.29
C PRO A 107 7.78 9.36 -3.94
N ALA A 108 7.11 10.30 -3.29
CA ALA A 108 5.73 10.51 -3.65
C ALA A 108 5.60 11.71 -4.60
N TYR A 109 4.85 11.46 -5.67
CA TYR A 109 4.06 12.46 -6.37
C TYR A 109 2.73 11.85 -6.75
N ILE A 110 1.68 12.37 -6.12
CA ILE A 110 0.39 12.51 -6.77
C ILE A 110 0.49 13.68 -7.75
N ARG A 111 0.04 13.46 -8.98
CA ARG A 111 -0.47 14.51 -9.86
C ARG A 111 -1.81 14.01 -10.35
N LEU A 112 -2.89 14.69 -9.95
CA LEU A 112 -4.15 14.68 -10.71
C LEU A 112 -3.84 15.22 -12.11
#